data_AF-A0A3D5VGW1-F1
#
_entry.id   AF-A0A3D5VGW1-F1
#
_cell.length_a   1.000
_cell.length_b   1.000
_cell.length_c   1.000
_cell.angle_alpha   90.00
_cell.angle_beta   90.00
_cell.angle_gamma   90.00
#
_symmetry.space_group_name_H-M   'P 1'
#
loop_
_entity.id
_entity.type
_entity.pdbx_description
1 polymer ?
#
loop_
_entity_poly.entity_id
_entity_poly.type
_entity_poly.pdbx_seq_one_letter_code
_entity_poly.pdbx_strand_id
1 'polypeptide(L)'
;AGAVAAIIFNNAAGEIGSTVGGMVIPTFKMSGLDGVAMYQEMIVGNNKVTFTMDYLGCMESVADFSSRGPVVATWMIKPDVCAPGVDIISTVPTHNPAAPHGYAIYQGTSMSSPHVAGAAALLAEAHPDWSVDDIKAALMNTAVGLTDPYTGAPYPHNTQGAGSIRVDKAIETKTLVAPGSYSFGVFDKAKGKQAERQSFAIKNLSDQRVQFSLDVQFPDGIKVNASKNLNVGPGKTQQVDLLVQVDASALAPGYYEGVIMLSAGEEEIRVPAILFVGDPDYPLLGGAGLADFGDQYLIELYLPGGADAVFLDLYTLDVQPVAELIEDYNVPAGYAEYYWDKTASGQELPPGTYYMVAFIYKGDRAEGWILDEVVVP
;
A
#
# COMPACT_ATOMS: atom_id res chain seq x y z
N ALA A 1 -1.88 -37.76 13.70
CA ALA A 1 -1.84 -38.15 12.28
C ALA A 1 -0.52 -38.82 11.85
N GLY A 2 0.59 -38.70 12.58
CA GLY A 2 1.86 -39.37 12.20
C GLY A 2 2.54 -38.80 10.95
N ALA A 3 2.15 -37.61 10.51
CA ALA A 3 2.76 -36.93 9.37
C ALA A 3 4.23 -36.59 9.66
N VAL A 4 5.09 -36.77 8.66
CA VAL A 4 6.53 -36.45 8.73
C VAL A 4 6.86 -35.05 8.19
N ALA A 5 5.92 -34.45 7.45
CA ALA A 5 5.97 -33.09 6.94
C ALA A 5 4.54 -32.63 6.59
N ALA A 6 4.36 -31.33 6.37
CA ALA A 6 3.13 -30.74 5.87
C ALA A 6 3.39 -29.83 4.67
N ILE A 7 2.46 -29.83 3.71
CA ILE A 7 2.42 -28.86 2.61
C ILE A 7 1.09 -28.12 2.75
N ILE A 8 1.15 -26.80 2.83
CA ILE A 8 -0.02 -25.93 2.97
C ILE A 8 -0.10 -25.05 1.74
N PHE A 9 -1.27 -24.98 1.12
CA PHE A 9 -1.51 -24.10 -0.01
C PHE A 9 -2.65 -23.14 0.29
N ASN A 10 -2.58 -21.98 -0.32
CA ASN A 10 -3.51 -20.90 -0.07
C ASN A 10 -4.90 -21.19 -0.66
N ASN A 11 -5.94 -20.83 0.09
CA ASN A 11 -7.33 -20.78 -0.39
C ASN A 11 -7.74 -19.38 -0.87
N ALA A 12 -6.88 -18.38 -0.72
CA ALA A 12 -7.05 -17.00 -1.17
C ALA A 12 -5.75 -16.46 -1.80
N ALA A 13 -5.81 -15.32 -2.49
CA ALA A 13 -4.59 -14.67 -2.99
C ALA A 13 -3.71 -14.16 -1.82
N GLY A 14 -2.39 -14.19 -2.00
CA GLY A 14 -1.42 -13.70 -1.01
C GLY A 14 -0.36 -14.73 -0.61
N GLU A 15 0.44 -14.39 0.39
CA GLU A 15 1.47 -15.26 1.00
C GLU A 15 0.99 -15.86 2.33
N ILE A 16 1.34 -17.12 2.60
CA ILE A 16 1.10 -17.74 3.92
C ILE A 16 2.20 -17.26 4.86
N GLY A 17 1.83 -16.57 5.94
CA GLY A 17 2.78 -16.07 6.97
C GLY A 17 3.76 -17.14 7.44
N SER A 18 5.06 -16.80 7.57
CA SER A 18 6.21 -17.72 7.74
C SER A 18 6.03 -18.84 8.76
N THR A 19 5.26 -18.57 9.81
CA THR A 19 5.00 -19.46 10.93
C THR A 19 3.58 -19.99 10.91
N VAL A 20 3.45 -21.32 10.96
CA VAL A 20 2.18 -22.00 11.19
C VAL A 20 2.19 -22.42 12.66
N GLY A 21 1.50 -21.67 13.50
CA GLY A 21 1.49 -21.89 14.95
C GLY A 21 1.16 -23.34 15.30
N GLY A 22 1.95 -23.95 16.19
CA GLY A 22 1.74 -25.32 16.67
C GLY A 22 2.24 -26.45 15.78
N MET A 23 2.86 -26.16 14.63
CA MET A 23 3.50 -27.18 13.78
C MET A 23 4.92 -27.48 14.25
N VAL A 24 5.19 -28.75 14.60
CA VAL A 24 6.52 -29.25 15.00
C VAL A 24 7.22 -30.07 13.91
N ILE A 25 6.62 -30.15 12.73
CA ILE A 25 7.13 -30.90 11.57
C ILE A 25 7.56 -29.94 10.46
N PRO A 26 8.51 -30.34 9.58
CA PRO A 26 8.85 -29.57 8.39
C PRO A 26 7.58 -29.17 7.63
N THR A 27 7.39 -27.87 7.42
CA THR A 27 6.20 -27.31 6.80
C THR A 27 6.61 -26.50 5.59
N PHE A 28 6.01 -26.83 4.45
CA PHE A 28 6.21 -26.17 3.17
C PHE A 28 4.94 -25.43 2.80
N LYS A 29 5.11 -24.36 2.03
CA LYS A 29 4.01 -23.57 1.51
C LYS A 29 4.08 -23.51 0.00
N MET A 30 2.93 -23.35 -0.62
CA MET A 30 2.83 -23.15 -2.06
C MET A 30 1.66 -22.25 -2.40
N SER A 31 1.66 -21.73 -3.62
CA SER A 31 0.55 -20.95 -4.15
C SER A 31 -0.74 -21.78 -4.15
N GLY A 32 -1.90 -21.11 -4.13
CA GLY A 32 -3.18 -21.80 -4.24
C GLY A 32 -3.33 -22.59 -5.55
N LEU A 33 -2.82 -22.05 -6.66
CA LEU A 33 -2.85 -22.72 -7.97
C LEU A 33 -2.02 -24.01 -7.99
N ASP A 34 -0.78 -23.95 -7.48
CA ASP A 34 0.07 -25.15 -7.39
C ASP A 34 -0.51 -26.17 -6.42
N GLY A 35 -1.14 -25.70 -5.34
CA GLY A 35 -1.86 -26.53 -4.39
C GLY A 35 -3.04 -27.28 -5.00
N VAL A 36 -3.86 -26.58 -5.80
CA VAL A 36 -4.97 -27.19 -6.55
C VAL A 36 -4.45 -28.19 -7.58
N ALA A 37 -3.37 -27.87 -8.30
CA ALA A 37 -2.74 -28.80 -9.25
C ALA A 37 -2.23 -30.07 -8.54
N MET A 38 -1.52 -29.91 -7.41
CA MET A 38 -1.08 -31.02 -6.57
C MET A 38 -2.27 -31.86 -6.08
N TYR A 39 -3.35 -31.22 -5.65
CA TYR A 39 -4.56 -31.91 -5.18
C TYR A 39 -5.22 -32.73 -6.30
N GLN A 40 -5.27 -32.20 -7.53
CA GLN A 40 -5.79 -32.92 -8.69
C GLN A 40 -4.97 -34.17 -9.02
N GLU A 41 -3.64 -34.08 -8.96
CA GLU A 41 -2.74 -35.24 -9.13
C GLU A 41 -2.97 -36.31 -8.05
N MET A 42 -3.22 -35.90 -6.81
CA MET A 42 -3.52 -36.84 -5.72
C MET A 42 -4.83 -37.61 -5.96
N ILE A 43 -5.87 -36.97 -6.53
CA ILE A 43 -7.16 -37.62 -6.82
C ILE A 43 -6.98 -38.76 -7.83
N VAL A 44 -6.11 -38.60 -8.82
CA VAL A 44 -5.85 -39.61 -9.86
C VAL A 44 -4.80 -40.65 -9.45
N GLY A 45 -4.35 -40.62 -8.19
CA GLY A 45 -3.45 -41.62 -7.60
C GLY A 45 -1.96 -41.24 -7.63
N ASN A 46 -1.60 -40.06 -8.13
CA ASN A 46 -0.23 -39.56 -8.10
C ASN A 46 0.07 -38.95 -6.73
N ASN A 47 0.49 -39.79 -5.79
CA ASN A 47 0.69 -39.46 -4.38
C ASN A 47 2.16 -39.25 -3.99
N LYS A 48 3.05 -39.04 -4.97
CA LYS A 48 4.48 -38.78 -4.75
C LYS A 48 4.84 -37.42 -5.30
N VAL A 49 5.23 -36.50 -4.42
CA VAL A 49 5.74 -35.19 -4.78
C VAL A 49 7.24 -35.13 -4.49
N THR A 50 8.02 -34.56 -5.40
CA THR A 50 9.45 -34.30 -5.21
C THR A 50 9.66 -32.80 -5.37
N PHE A 51 10.34 -32.19 -4.41
CA PHE A 51 10.69 -30.78 -4.44
C PHE A 51 12.19 -30.63 -4.60
N THR A 52 12.59 -29.67 -5.42
CA THR A 52 13.95 -29.12 -5.41
C THR A 52 13.85 -27.76 -4.73
N MET A 53 14.68 -27.53 -3.73
CA MET A 53 14.73 -26.25 -3.03
C MET A 53 15.94 -25.47 -3.55
N ASP A 54 15.65 -24.35 -4.20
CA ASP A 54 16.67 -23.38 -4.56
C ASP A 54 16.60 -22.20 -3.57
N TYR A 55 17.75 -21.81 -3.04
CA TYR A 55 17.85 -20.61 -2.22
C TYR A 55 17.96 -19.39 -3.14
N LEU A 56 16.87 -18.62 -3.21
CA LEU A 56 16.79 -17.41 -4.06
C LEU A 56 17.53 -16.19 -3.48
N GLY A 57 18.17 -16.32 -2.31
CA GLY A 57 18.81 -15.21 -1.61
C GLY A 57 17.87 -14.41 -0.70
N CYS A 58 18.39 -13.38 -0.05
CA CYS A 58 17.57 -12.36 0.60
C CYS A 58 17.02 -11.44 -0.50
N MET A 59 15.77 -11.69 -0.91
CA MET A 59 15.08 -10.82 -1.85
C MET A 59 14.33 -9.74 -1.07
N GLU A 60 14.63 -8.47 -1.34
CA GLU A 60 13.81 -7.36 -0.87
C GLU A 60 12.60 -7.24 -1.80
N SER A 61 11.41 -7.55 -1.29
CA SER A 61 10.14 -7.43 -2.00
C SER A 61 9.09 -6.73 -1.14
N VAL A 62 7.99 -6.31 -1.76
CA VAL A 62 6.86 -5.75 -1.03
C VAL A 62 5.90 -6.87 -0.67
N ALA A 63 5.58 -7.01 0.62
CA ALA A 63 4.65 -8.03 1.10
C ALA A 63 3.23 -7.80 0.56
N ASP A 64 2.51 -8.87 0.24
CA ASP A 64 1.17 -8.79 -0.36
C ASP A 64 0.14 -8.07 0.52
N PHE A 65 0.26 -8.19 1.84
CA PHE A 65 -0.60 -7.51 2.81
C PHE A 65 -0.28 -6.02 2.97
N SER A 66 0.84 -5.53 2.40
CA SER A 66 1.22 -4.12 2.52
C SER A 66 0.22 -3.25 1.76
N SER A 67 -0.44 -2.34 2.47
CA SER A 67 -1.39 -1.41 1.87
C SER A 67 -0.75 -0.60 0.76
N ARG A 68 -1.49 -0.44 -0.33
CA ARG A 68 -1.08 0.31 -1.52
C ARG A 68 -1.85 1.63 -1.56
N GLY A 69 -1.16 2.70 -1.93
CA GLY A 69 -1.80 3.96 -2.26
C GLY A 69 -2.34 3.97 -3.68
N PRO A 70 -2.48 5.16 -4.29
CA PRO A 70 -2.30 6.50 -3.74
C PRO A 70 -3.29 6.76 -2.59
N VAL A 71 -3.08 7.85 -1.86
CA VAL A 71 -4.08 8.33 -0.90
C VAL A 71 -5.34 8.73 -1.66
N VAL A 72 -6.48 8.15 -1.29
CA VAL A 72 -7.74 8.53 -1.91
C VAL A 72 -8.06 9.99 -1.58
N ALA A 73 -8.73 10.69 -2.51
CA ALA A 73 -9.04 12.13 -2.50
C ALA A 73 -7.86 13.09 -2.71
N THR A 74 -6.67 12.85 -2.11
CA THR A 74 -5.50 13.74 -2.32
C THR A 74 -4.59 13.29 -3.44
N TRP A 75 -4.72 12.03 -3.87
CA TRP A 75 -3.94 11.43 -4.94
C TRP A 75 -2.43 11.47 -4.71
N MET A 76 -2.00 11.58 -3.45
CA MET A 76 -0.60 11.57 -3.07
C MET A 76 -0.03 10.16 -3.14
N ILE A 77 1.27 10.05 -3.45
CA ILE A 77 2.00 8.79 -3.40
C ILE A 77 2.06 8.33 -1.93
N LYS A 78 1.53 7.14 -1.69
CA LYS A 78 1.75 6.36 -0.46
C LYS A 78 1.94 4.89 -0.82
N PRO A 79 2.74 4.12 -0.05
CA PRO A 79 3.56 4.57 1.09
C PRO A 79 4.70 5.54 0.69
N ASP A 80 5.40 6.15 1.65
CA ASP A 80 6.55 7.02 1.35
C ASP A 80 7.81 6.20 1.03
N VAL A 81 8.06 5.14 1.82
CA VAL A 81 9.24 4.24 1.75
C VAL A 81 8.86 2.84 2.23
N CYS A 82 9.72 1.86 1.94
CA CYS A 82 9.67 0.50 2.47
C CYS A 82 10.78 0.25 3.51
N ALA A 83 10.52 -0.68 4.43
CA ALA A 83 11.48 -1.18 5.41
C ALA A 83 11.10 -2.61 5.82
N PRO A 84 12.03 -3.40 6.41
CA PRO A 84 11.76 -4.78 6.82
C PRO A 84 10.55 -4.91 7.75
N GLY A 85 9.58 -5.72 7.34
CA GLY A 85 8.33 -5.92 8.09
C GLY A 85 7.78 -7.33 8.04
N VAL A 86 8.50 -8.29 7.43
CA VAL A 86 8.13 -9.70 7.41
C VAL A 86 9.14 -10.46 8.27
N ASP A 87 8.65 -11.37 9.09
CA ASP A 87 9.46 -12.24 9.96
C ASP A 87 10.39 -11.50 10.91
N ILE A 88 9.91 -10.39 11.47
CA ILE A 88 10.67 -9.59 12.41
C ILE A 88 10.59 -10.22 13.80
N ILE A 89 11.75 -10.65 14.31
CA ILE A 89 11.89 -11.08 15.70
C ILE A 89 11.97 -9.85 16.62
N SER A 90 11.10 -9.80 17.62
CA SER A 90 11.14 -8.75 18.63
C SER A 90 10.57 -9.23 19.96
N THR A 91 10.61 -8.37 20.98
CA THR A 91 10.18 -8.67 22.34
C THR A 91 8.66 -8.70 22.47
N VAL A 92 8.14 -9.66 23.24
CA VAL A 92 6.73 -9.76 23.64
C VAL A 92 6.60 -9.99 25.15
N PRO A 93 5.43 -9.71 25.77
CA PRO A 93 5.25 -9.92 27.20
C PRO A 93 5.48 -11.38 27.62
N THR A 94 6.31 -11.60 28.63
CA THR A 94 6.71 -12.94 29.13
C THR A 94 5.61 -13.67 29.91
N HIS A 95 4.52 -12.99 30.26
CA HIS A 95 3.37 -13.61 30.92
C HIS A 95 2.44 -14.34 29.93
N ASN A 96 2.69 -14.23 28.62
CA ASN A 96 1.98 -15.02 27.62
C ASN A 96 2.51 -16.47 27.63
N PRO A 97 1.69 -17.48 28.00
CA PRO A 97 2.12 -18.88 28.00
C PRO A 97 2.56 -19.37 26.62
N ALA A 98 2.11 -18.73 25.53
CA ALA A 98 2.52 -19.03 24.16
C ALA A 98 3.90 -18.46 23.77
N ALA A 99 4.45 -17.53 24.57
CA ALA A 99 5.77 -16.92 24.32
C ALA A 99 6.59 -16.79 25.62
N PRO A 100 6.90 -17.91 26.32
CA PRO A 100 7.52 -17.89 27.64
C PRO A 100 8.93 -17.29 27.66
N HIS A 101 9.57 -17.18 26.49
CA HIS A 101 10.92 -16.62 26.34
C HIS A 101 10.93 -15.10 26.11
N GLY A 102 9.76 -14.46 25.97
CA GLY A 102 9.66 -13.00 25.79
C GLY A 102 10.04 -12.50 24.40
N TYR A 103 10.13 -13.38 23.40
CA TYR A 103 10.36 -13.04 22.01
C TYR A 103 9.38 -13.78 21.11
N ALA A 104 8.94 -13.11 20.04
CA ALA A 104 8.12 -13.70 19.00
C ALA A 104 8.51 -13.13 17.63
N ILE A 105 8.11 -13.83 16.58
CA ILE A 105 8.23 -13.40 15.19
C ILE A 105 6.87 -12.88 14.77
N TYR A 106 6.83 -11.64 14.29
CA TYR A 106 5.64 -11.03 13.71
C TYR A 106 5.95 -10.39 12.36
N GLN A 107 4.88 -10.14 11.61
CA GLN A 107 4.93 -9.48 10.32
C GLN A 107 3.81 -8.44 10.22
N GLY A 108 4.07 -7.38 9.47
CA GLY A 108 3.15 -6.26 9.30
C GLY A 108 3.89 -4.97 9.02
N THR A 109 3.20 -4.00 8.43
CA THR A 109 3.70 -2.62 8.34
C THR A 109 3.94 -2.02 9.73
N SER A 110 3.25 -2.51 10.77
CA SER A 110 3.53 -2.26 12.19
C SER A 110 4.96 -2.65 12.61
N MET A 111 5.60 -3.60 11.93
CA MET A 111 7.00 -4.00 12.17
C MET A 111 7.97 -3.22 11.28
N SER A 112 7.55 -2.78 10.08
CA SER A 112 8.33 -1.85 9.24
C SER A 112 8.43 -0.46 9.85
N SER A 113 7.32 0.06 10.41
CA SER A 113 7.24 1.40 11.00
C SER A 113 8.33 1.72 12.04
N PRO A 114 8.61 0.88 13.06
CA PRO A 114 9.66 1.14 14.03
C PRO A 114 11.08 1.11 13.44
N HIS A 115 11.33 0.38 12.35
CA HIS A 115 12.62 0.46 11.63
C HIS A 115 12.82 1.86 11.03
N VAL A 116 11.79 2.41 10.37
CA VAL A 116 11.84 3.76 9.80
C VAL A 116 11.94 4.81 10.91
N ALA A 117 11.22 4.64 12.02
CA ALA A 117 11.31 5.54 13.18
C ALA A 117 12.72 5.55 13.81
N GLY A 118 13.34 4.38 13.95
CA GLY A 118 14.74 4.25 14.40
C GLY A 118 15.72 4.92 13.44
N ALA A 119 15.54 4.73 12.13
CA ALA A 119 16.35 5.41 11.11
C ALA A 119 16.20 6.94 11.21
N ALA A 120 14.97 7.45 11.32
CA ALA A 120 14.72 8.88 11.49
C ALA A 120 15.38 9.45 12.76
N ALA A 121 15.39 8.69 13.87
CA ALA A 121 16.08 9.09 15.09
C ALA A 121 17.61 9.18 14.90
N LEU A 122 18.23 8.23 14.19
CA LEU A 122 19.66 8.27 13.85
C LEU A 122 20.00 9.48 12.97
N LEU A 123 19.13 9.79 11.98
CA LEU A 123 19.30 10.98 11.15
C LEU A 123 19.18 12.26 11.97
N ALA A 124 18.22 12.34 12.90
CA ALA A 124 18.05 13.49 13.79
C ALA A 124 19.25 13.68 14.74
N GLU A 125 19.88 12.59 15.21
CA GLU A 125 21.10 12.67 16.01
C GLU A 125 22.30 13.14 15.16
N ALA A 126 22.46 12.59 13.96
CA ALA A 126 23.56 12.95 13.06
C ALA A 126 23.44 14.38 12.50
N HIS A 127 22.22 14.86 12.29
CA HIS A 127 21.91 16.16 11.71
C HIS A 127 20.87 16.93 12.57
N PRO A 128 21.28 17.48 13.72
CA PRO A 128 20.35 18.09 14.68
C PRO A 128 19.62 19.34 14.16
N ASP A 129 20.13 19.96 13.10
CA ASP A 129 19.53 21.13 12.45
C ASP A 129 18.55 20.76 11.32
N TRP A 130 18.39 19.48 10.98
CA TRP A 130 17.46 19.04 9.94
C TRP A 130 16.01 19.12 10.44
N SER A 131 15.14 19.62 9.57
CA SER A 131 13.70 19.56 9.79
C SER A 131 13.15 18.14 9.59
N VAL A 132 11.90 17.92 10.00
CA VAL A 132 11.19 16.65 9.73
C VAL A 132 11.12 16.37 8.23
N ASP A 133 10.90 17.40 7.41
CA ASP A 133 10.87 17.27 5.95
C ASP A 133 12.24 16.96 5.36
N ASP A 134 13.33 17.47 5.94
CA ASP A 134 14.69 17.14 5.52
C ASP A 134 15.00 15.66 5.83
N ILE A 135 14.65 15.16 7.02
CA ILE A 135 14.83 13.75 7.40
C ILE A 135 14.00 12.84 6.49
N LYS A 136 12.73 13.20 6.24
CA LYS A 136 11.86 12.46 5.32
C LYS A 136 12.44 12.44 3.90
N ALA A 137 12.87 13.60 3.39
CA ALA A 137 13.48 13.70 2.06
C ALA A 137 14.74 12.84 1.97
N ALA A 138 15.61 12.85 2.97
CA ALA A 138 16.83 12.03 2.99
C ALA A 138 16.49 10.54 2.87
N LEU A 139 15.55 10.03 3.69
CA LEU A 139 15.14 8.63 3.65
C LEU A 139 14.53 8.23 2.30
N MET A 140 13.77 9.13 1.66
CA MET A 140 13.16 8.88 0.35
C MET A 140 14.17 8.99 -0.79
N ASN A 141 14.99 10.04 -0.82
CA ASN A 141 15.93 10.33 -1.92
C ASN A 141 17.04 9.29 -2.03
N THR A 142 17.37 8.60 -0.94
CA THR A 142 18.40 7.56 -0.91
C THR A 142 17.82 6.14 -0.84
N ALA A 143 16.50 6.00 -0.94
CA ALA A 143 15.86 4.70 -0.99
C ALA A 143 16.19 3.97 -2.29
N VAL A 144 16.17 2.64 -2.26
CA VAL A 144 16.44 1.79 -3.42
C VAL A 144 15.13 1.18 -3.91
N GLY A 145 14.85 1.38 -5.20
CA GLY A 145 13.70 0.79 -5.86
C GLY A 145 13.72 -0.74 -5.81
N LEU A 146 12.58 -1.32 -5.48
CA LEU A 146 12.32 -2.75 -5.40
C LEU A 146 11.72 -3.27 -6.69
N THR A 147 12.02 -4.54 -6.99
CA THR A 147 11.44 -5.31 -8.09
C THR A 147 10.71 -6.52 -7.55
N ASP A 148 9.59 -6.86 -8.17
CA ASP A 148 8.90 -8.11 -7.90
C ASP A 148 9.82 -9.28 -8.30
N PRO A 149 10.19 -10.17 -7.36
CA PRO A 149 11.10 -11.27 -7.63
C PRO A 149 10.53 -12.31 -8.60
N TYR A 150 9.21 -12.39 -8.75
CA TYR A 150 8.55 -13.37 -9.61
C TYR A 150 8.44 -12.88 -11.06
N THR A 151 8.24 -11.58 -11.27
CA THR A 151 8.05 -11.00 -12.60
C THR A 151 9.28 -10.25 -13.12
N GLY A 152 10.19 -9.85 -12.23
CA GLY A 152 11.32 -8.97 -12.53
C GLY A 152 10.91 -7.52 -12.80
N ALA A 153 9.63 -7.18 -12.67
CA ALA A 153 9.12 -5.84 -12.90
C ALA A 153 9.37 -4.94 -11.68
N PRO A 154 9.65 -3.63 -11.85
CA PRO A 154 9.67 -2.70 -10.73
C PRO A 154 8.29 -2.60 -10.09
N TYR A 155 8.23 -2.49 -8.76
CA TYR A 155 6.96 -2.21 -8.09
C TYR A 155 6.46 -0.79 -8.45
N PRO A 156 5.15 -0.59 -8.60
CA PRO A 156 4.58 0.75 -8.74
C PRO A 156 4.92 1.66 -7.55
N HIS A 157 5.05 2.97 -7.78
CA HIS A 157 5.32 3.99 -6.76
C HIS A 157 4.26 4.03 -5.66
N ASN A 158 3.00 3.74 -5.98
CA ASN A 158 1.94 3.60 -4.98
C ASN A 158 2.00 2.28 -4.19
N THR A 159 2.96 1.40 -4.49
CA THR A 159 3.21 0.16 -3.74
C THR A 159 4.47 0.27 -2.89
N GLN A 160 5.55 0.83 -3.45
CA GLN A 160 6.85 0.91 -2.77
C GLN A 160 7.27 2.32 -2.31
N GLY A 161 6.54 3.36 -2.68
CA GLY A 161 6.97 4.74 -2.49
C GLY A 161 8.26 5.03 -3.25
N ALA A 162 9.24 5.61 -2.55
CA ALA A 162 10.60 5.79 -3.06
C ALA A 162 11.45 4.50 -3.00
N GLY A 163 10.96 3.44 -2.36
CA GLY A 163 11.64 2.16 -2.23
C GLY A 163 12.15 1.88 -0.82
N SER A 164 13.05 0.90 -0.70
CA SER A 164 13.61 0.41 0.56
C SER A 164 14.69 1.34 1.12
N ILE A 165 14.56 1.74 2.39
CA ILE A 165 15.47 2.73 3.01
C ILE A 165 16.93 2.24 3.08
N ARG A 166 17.87 3.19 2.99
CA ARG A 166 19.31 2.98 3.19
C ARG A 166 19.85 4.00 4.20
N VAL A 167 19.95 3.61 5.47
CA VAL A 167 20.24 4.54 6.58
C VAL A 167 21.63 5.16 6.44
N ASP A 168 22.62 4.36 6.04
CA ASP A 168 23.98 4.82 5.77
C ASP A 168 24.01 5.92 4.69
N LYS A 169 23.28 5.71 3.59
CA LYS A 169 23.17 6.70 2.50
C LYS A 169 22.40 7.93 2.92
N ALA A 170 21.32 7.76 3.66
CA ALA A 170 20.47 8.86 4.13
C ALA A 170 21.22 9.79 5.10
N ILE A 171 22.08 9.24 5.96
CA ILE A 171 22.94 10.05 6.86
C ILE A 171 24.01 10.80 6.06
N GLU A 172 24.58 10.20 5.02
CA GLU A 172 25.69 10.80 4.26
C GLU A 172 25.25 11.73 3.12
N THR A 173 23.94 11.83 2.85
CA THR A 173 23.46 12.60 1.69
C THR A 173 23.87 14.07 1.74
N LYS A 174 24.27 14.58 0.58
CA LYS A 174 24.66 15.99 0.40
C LYS A 174 23.64 16.80 -0.38
N THR A 175 22.58 16.16 -0.84
CA THR A 175 21.53 16.77 -1.63
C THR A 175 20.18 16.27 -1.12
N LEU A 176 19.24 17.19 -0.90
CA LEU A 176 17.85 16.84 -0.61
C LEU A 176 16.93 17.41 -1.68
N VAL A 177 15.95 16.61 -2.08
CA VAL A 177 14.86 16.96 -2.97
C VAL A 177 13.54 16.81 -2.20
N ALA A 178 12.87 17.93 -1.99
CA ALA A 178 11.65 18.01 -1.19
C ALA A 178 10.50 18.66 -1.99
N PRO A 179 9.30 18.04 -2.04
CA PRO A 179 8.95 16.75 -1.42
C PRO A 179 9.68 15.57 -2.09
N GLY A 180 9.93 14.50 -1.31
CA GLY A 180 10.65 13.29 -1.77
C GLY A 180 9.87 12.39 -2.72
N SER A 181 8.63 12.75 -3.05
CA SER A 181 7.76 12.15 -4.07
C SER A 181 6.77 13.20 -4.55
N TYR A 182 6.29 13.12 -5.79
CA TYR A 182 5.41 14.11 -6.39
C TYR A 182 4.11 13.52 -6.92
N SER A 183 2.97 14.12 -6.60
CA SER A 183 1.74 13.90 -7.35
C SER A 183 1.39 15.16 -8.09
N PHE A 184 1.28 15.06 -9.41
CA PHE A 184 0.85 16.19 -10.26
C PHE A 184 -0.68 16.36 -10.27
N GLY A 185 -1.40 15.51 -9.54
CA GLY A 185 -2.85 15.57 -9.41
C GLY A 185 -3.60 14.95 -10.58
N VAL A 186 -4.86 15.35 -10.72
CA VAL A 186 -5.82 14.81 -11.68
C VAL A 186 -6.08 15.80 -12.80
N PHE A 187 -5.94 15.33 -14.04
CA PHE A 187 -6.19 16.10 -15.25
C PHE A 187 -7.52 15.67 -15.86
N ASP A 188 -8.41 16.64 -16.09
CA ASP A 188 -9.75 16.37 -16.59
C ASP A 188 -9.71 15.98 -18.07
N LYS A 189 -10.15 14.76 -18.37
CA LYS A 189 -10.19 14.24 -19.74
C LYS A 189 -11.01 15.13 -20.69
N ALA A 190 -12.13 15.69 -20.22
CA ALA A 190 -13.03 16.50 -21.03
C ALA A 190 -12.44 17.88 -21.38
N LYS A 191 -11.51 18.39 -20.56
CA LYS A 191 -10.81 19.67 -20.83
C LYS A 191 -9.70 19.54 -21.87
N GLY A 192 -9.28 18.32 -22.21
CA GLY A 192 -8.21 18.09 -23.18
C GLY A 192 -6.87 18.64 -22.70
N LYS A 193 -6.30 19.61 -23.44
CA LYS A 193 -4.98 20.19 -23.16
C LYS A 193 -5.01 21.07 -21.92
N GLN A 194 -4.20 20.71 -20.92
CA GLN A 194 -4.10 21.37 -19.64
C GLN A 194 -2.64 21.69 -19.31
N ALA A 195 -2.43 22.75 -18.54
CA ALA A 195 -1.12 23.17 -18.09
C ALA A 195 -1.18 23.63 -16.63
N GLU A 196 -0.42 22.97 -15.75
CA GLU A 196 -0.38 23.25 -14.32
C GLU A 196 1.03 23.67 -13.89
N ARG A 197 1.10 24.64 -12.98
CA ARG A 197 2.36 25.07 -12.36
C ARG A 197 2.53 24.39 -11.02
N GLN A 198 3.71 23.83 -10.84
CA GLN A 198 4.08 23.06 -9.67
C GLN A 198 5.51 23.44 -9.26
N SER A 199 5.93 23.09 -8.06
CA SER A 199 7.30 23.35 -7.62
C SER A 199 7.81 22.31 -6.63
N PHE A 200 9.12 22.19 -6.57
CA PHE A 200 9.82 21.44 -5.54
C PHE A 200 11.17 22.12 -5.23
N ALA A 201 11.78 21.75 -4.11
CA ALA A 201 13.01 22.35 -3.62
C ALA A 201 14.21 21.40 -3.75
N ILE A 202 15.34 21.93 -4.18
CA ILE A 202 16.65 21.28 -4.10
C ILE A 202 17.45 21.99 -3.01
N LYS A 203 17.91 21.25 -2.00
CA LYS A 203 18.80 21.75 -0.96
C LYS A 203 20.18 21.14 -1.14
N ASN A 204 21.18 21.99 -1.36
CA ASN A 204 22.58 21.60 -1.41
C ASN A 204 23.16 21.67 0.01
N LEU A 205 23.40 20.51 0.61
CA LEU A 205 23.99 20.36 1.93
C LEU A 205 25.53 20.29 1.91
N SER A 206 26.14 20.25 0.71
CA SER A 206 27.58 20.25 0.59
C SER A 206 28.19 21.63 0.90
N ASP A 207 29.50 21.64 1.09
CA ASP A 207 30.34 22.83 1.25
C ASP A 207 30.72 23.48 -0.10
N GLN A 208 30.32 22.88 -1.22
CA GLN A 208 30.64 23.34 -2.56
C GLN A 208 29.39 23.76 -3.33
N ARG A 209 29.59 24.60 -4.34
CA ARG A 209 28.53 24.96 -5.28
C ARG A 209 28.30 23.78 -6.22
N VAL A 210 27.04 23.36 -6.38
CA VAL A 210 26.67 22.22 -7.21
C VAL A 210 25.78 22.68 -8.36
N GLN A 211 26.15 22.24 -9.57
CA GLN A 211 25.33 22.40 -10.76
C GLN A 211 24.51 21.12 -10.96
N PHE A 212 23.21 21.22 -10.72
CA PHE A 212 22.29 20.11 -10.96
C PHE A 212 21.73 20.15 -12.39
N SER A 213 21.35 18.98 -12.88
CA SER A 213 20.46 18.79 -14.02
C SER A 213 19.20 18.07 -13.56
N LEU A 214 18.07 18.38 -14.19
CA LEU A 214 16.81 17.73 -13.89
C LEU A 214 16.12 17.30 -15.18
N ASP A 215 15.63 16.05 -15.16
CA ASP A 215 14.83 15.45 -16.21
C ASP A 215 13.59 14.83 -15.58
N VAL A 216 12.42 14.99 -16.21
CA VAL A 216 11.17 14.39 -15.71
C VAL A 216 10.62 13.49 -16.78
N GLN A 217 10.51 12.21 -16.44
CA GLN A 217 10.15 11.16 -17.38
C GLN A 217 8.73 10.69 -17.09
N PHE A 218 7.87 10.76 -18.11
CA PHE A 218 6.54 10.17 -18.14
C PHE A 218 6.32 9.48 -19.50
N PRO A 219 5.29 8.63 -19.62
CA PRO A 219 4.83 8.13 -20.91
C PRO A 219 4.47 9.26 -21.89
N ASP A 220 4.47 8.93 -23.19
CA ASP A 220 4.10 9.86 -24.26
C ASP A 220 2.73 10.51 -24.01
N GLY A 221 2.65 11.82 -24.28
CA GLY A 221 1.44 12.62 -24.05
C GLY A 221 1.45 13.45 -22.77
N ILE A 222 2.41 13.19 -21.87
CA ILE A 222 2.66 13.99 -20.66
C ILE A 222 4.04 14.64 -20.79
N LYS A 223 4.11 15.96 -20.62
CA LYS A 223 5.38 16.71 -20.67
C LYS A 223 5.52 17.57 -19.43
N VAL A 224 6.61 17.41 -18.71
CA VAL A 224 6.92 18.25 -17.54
C VAL A 224 8.22 18.99 -17.82
N ASN A 225 8.13 20.31 -17.92
CA ASN A 225 9.29 21.18 -18.14
C ASN A 225 9.70 21.83 -16.83
N ALA A 226 11.00 21.80 -16.50
CA ALA A 226 11.52 22.45 -15.32
C ALA A 226 12.24 23.77 -15.64
N SER A 227 12.30 24.68 -14.66
CA SER A 227 13.09 25.90 -14.74
C SER A 227 14.57 25.57 -14.99
N LYS A 228 15.20 26.31 -15.90
CA LYS A 228 16.61 26.14 -16.26
C LYS A 228 17.52 26.85 -15.26
N ASN A 229 18.78 26.42 -15.18
CA ASN A 229 19.86 26.94 -14.32
C ASN A 229 19.75 26.57 -12.83
N LEU A 230 20.04 25.30 -12.52
CA LEU A 230 20.04 24.78 -11.15
C LEU A 230 21.45 24.83 -10.53
N ASN A 231 21.99 26.04 -10.38
CA ASN A 231 23.32 26.24 -9.79
C ASN A 231 23.20 26.68 -8.33
N VAL A 232 23.21 25.71 -7.41
CA VAL A 232 22.86 25.92 -6.00
C VAL A 232 24.12 26.09 -5.17
N GLY A 233 24.21 27.19 -4.44
CA GLY A 233 25.35 27.46 -3.55
C GLY A 233 25.40 26.53 -2.32
N PRO A 234 26.54 26.47 -1.62
CA PRO A 234 26.68 25.68 -0.39
C PRO A 234 25.64 26.06 0.66
N GLY A 235 24.98 25.06 1.26
CA GLY A 235 23.94 25.26 2.27
C GLY A 235 22.71 26.04 1.79
N LYS A 236 22.51 26.20 0.47
CA LYS A 236 21.37 26.92 -0.10
C LYS A 236 20.31 25.97 -0.61
N THR A 237 19.09 26.47 -0.58
CA THR A 237 17.92 25.86 -1.19
C THR A 237 17.54 26.65 -2.44
N GLN A 238 17.26 25.94 -3.52
CA GLN A 238 16.72 26.48 -4.76
C GLN A 238 15.34 25.90 -5.00
N GLN A 239 14.34 26.77 -5.20
CA GLN A 239 13.04 26.35 -5.70
C GLN A 239 13.11 26.14 -7.22
N VAL A 240 12.50 25.07 -7.69
CA VAL A 240 12.43 24.69 -9.10
C VAL A 240 10.98 24.71 -9.52
N ASP A 241 10.67 25.55 -10.50
CA ASP A 241 9.33 25.62 -11.07
C ASP A 241 9.17 24.53 -12.14
N LEU A 242 8.06 23.80 -12.06
CA LEU A 242 7.63 22.79 -13.01
C LEU A 242 6.40 23.30 -13.76
N LEU A 243 6.40 23.16 -15.08
CA LEU A 243 5.23 23.33 -15.94
C LEU A 243 4.82 21.95 -16.48
N VAL A 244 3.75 21.42 -15.92
CA VAL A 244 3.15 20.13 -16.31
C VAL A 244 2.16 20.40 -17.43
N GLN A 245 2.36 19.78 -18.59
CA GLN A 245 1.51 19.91 -19.75
C GLN A 245 0.99 18.55 -20.17
N VAL A 246 -0.33 18.41 -20.22
CA VAL A 246 -1.01 17.13 -20.44
C VAL A 246 -2.03 17.32 -21.56
N ASP A 247 -1.99 16.45 -22.56
CA ASP A 247 -3.08 16.34 -23.53
C ASP A 247 -4.02 15.20 -23.12
N ALA A 248 -4.91 15.49 -22.16
CA ALA A 248 -5.75 14.47 -21.55
C ALA A 248 -6.73 13.81 -22.55
N SER A 249 -7.01 14.46 -23.68
CA SER A 249 -7.87 13.89 -24.72
C SER A 249 -7.19 12.75 -25.49
N ALA A 250 -5.86 12.76 -25.57
CA ALA A 250 -5.05 11.74 -26.24
C ALA A 250 -4.66 10.56 -25.32
N LEU A 251 -4.93 10.66 -24.03
CA LEU A 251 -4.57 9.67 -23.01
C LEU A 251 -5.79 8.86 -22.59
N ALA A 252 -5.63 7.56 -22.30
CA ALA A 252 -6.67 6.78 -21.65
C ALA A 252 -6.92 7.31 -20.23
N PRO A 253 -8.15 7.23 -19.68
CA PRO A 253 -8.33 7.46 -18.26
C PRO A 253 -7.44 6.51 -17.44
N GLY A 254 -6.84 6.99 -16.36
CA GLY A 254 -6.07 6.13 -15.47
C GLY A 254 -4.88 6.78 -14.79
N TYR A 255 -4.07 5.91 -14.18
CA TYR A 255 -2.86 6.19 -13.42
C TYR A 255 -1.62 6.15 -14.31
N TYR A 256 -0.81 7.20 -14.24
CA TYR A 256 0.44 7.34 -15.00
C TYR A 256 1.61 7.54 -14.04
N GLU A 257 2.61 6.69 -14.16
CA GLU A 257 3.85 6.77 -13.40
C GLU A 257 4.92 7.53 -14.15
N GLY A 258 5.73 8.24 -13.40
CA GLY A 258 6.90 8.94 -13.90
C GLY A 258 7.96 9.07 -12.82
N VAL A 259 9.09 9.63 -13.20
CA VAL A 259 10.20 9.86 -12.28
C VAL A 259 10.82 11.21 -12.54
N ILE A 260 11.07 11.96 -11.47
CA ILE A 260 11.90 13.16 -11.51
C ILE A 260 13.33 12.72 -11.20
N MET A 261 14.21 12.85 -12.18
CA MET A 261 15.62 12.49 -12.12
C MET A 261 16.43 13.76 -11.85
N LEU A 262 17.04 13.86 -10.67
CA LEU A 262 18.03 14.90 -10.38
C LEU A 262 19.43 14.30 -10.50
N SER A 263 20.33 14.96 -11.22
CA SER A 263 21.71 14.51 -11.37
C SER A 263 22.72 15.60 -11.07
N ALA A 264 23.85 15.22 -10.45
CA ALA A 264 25.02 16.06 -10.22
C ALA A 264 26.30 15.22 -10.29
N GLY A 265 26.97 15.22 -11.45
CA GLY A 265 28.13 14.34 -11.65
C GLY A 265 27.72 12.87 -11.66
N GLU A 266 28.23 12.09 -10.70
CA GLU A 266 27.87 10.68 -10.52
C GLU A 266 26.67 10.48 -9.57
N GLU A 267 26.22 11.53 -8.86
CA GLU A 267 25.04 11.47 -8.01
C GLU A 267 23.77 11.49 -8.87
N GLU A 268 22.87 10.53 -8.63
CA GLU A 268 21.54 10.44 -9.21
C GLU A 268 20.52 10.25 -8.08
N ILE A 269 19.55 11.16 -7.98
CA ILE A 269 18.41 11.05 -7.07
C ILE A 269 17.16 10.84 -7.91
N ARG A 270 16.42 9.78 -7.57
CA ARG A 270 15.15 9.41 -8.21
C ARG A 270 14.01 9.80 -7.28
N VAL A 271 13.16 10.71 -7.74
CA VAL A 271 11.97 11.12 -7.00
C VAL A 271 10.73 10.55 -7.72
N PRO A 272 10.00 9.62 -7.08
CA PRO A 272 8.76 9.06 -7.62
C PRO A 272 7.77 10.15 -8.02
N ALA A 273 7.15 10.02 -9.18
CA ALA A 273 6.13 10.94 -9.64
C ALA A 273 4.91 10.21 -10.20
N ILE A 274 3.71 10.75 -9.95
CA ILE A 274 2.47 10.20 -10.48
C ILE A 274 1.55 11.30 -11.01
N LEU A 275 0.66 10.92 -11.90
CA LEU A 275 -0.36 11.76 -12.50
C LEU A 275 -1.60 10.93 -12.84
N PHE A 276 -2.78 11.54 -12.83
CA PHE A 276 -4.03 10.89 -13.22
C PHE A 276 -4.70 11.61 -14.38
N VAL A 277 -5.32 10.84 -15.28
CA VAL A 277 -6.21 11.37 -16.32
C VAL A 277 -7.62 10.86 -16.05
N GLY A 278 -8.56 11.79 -15.87
CA GLY A 278 -9.90 11.46 -15.39
C GLY A 278 -9.92 11.03 -13.92
N ASP A 279 -11.13 10.83 -13.38
CA ASP A 279 -11.27 10.24 -12.05
C ASP A 279 -10.78 8.78 -12.13
N PRO A 280 -9.79 8.37 -11.34
CA PRO A 280 -9.28 7.03 -11.44
C PRO A 280 -10.35 6.06 -10.91
N ASP A 281 -10.42 4.88 -11.52
CA ASP A 281 -11.39 3.84 -11.16
C ASP A 281 -11.01 3.18 -9.83
N TYR A 282 -11.18 3.91 -8.71
CA TYR A 282 -10.98 3.41 -7.35
C TYR A 282 -12.27 2.87 -6.78
N PRO A 283 -12.23 1.77 -6.02
CA PRO A 283 -13.34 1.33 -5.18
C PRO A 283 -14.05 2.48 -4.47
N LEU A 284 -15.38 2.48 -4.50
CA LEU A 284 -16.22 3.36 -3.69
C LEU A 284 -16.01 3.07 -2.19
N LEU A 285 -15.71 1.82 -1.84
CA LEU A 285 -15.29 1.41 -0.49
C LEU A 285 -13.76 1.39 -0.36
N GLY A 286 -13.21 2.29 0.45
CA GLY A 286 -11.78 2.33 0.75
C GLY A 286 -11.34 1.36 1.85
N GLY A 287 -12.28 0.83 2.62
CA GLY A 287 -12.05 -0.14 3.68
C GLY A 287 -13.32 -0.35 4.51
N ALA A 288 -13.40 -1.49 5.19
CA ALA A 288 -14.48 -1.77 6.12
C ALA A 288 -13.96 -2.45 7.39
N GLY A 289 -14.63 -2.20 8.50
CA GLY A 289 -14.42 -2.85 9.79
C GLY A 289 -15.74 -3.39 10.33
N LEU A 290 -15.67 -4.52 11.00
CA LEU A 290 -16.82 -5.13 11.66
C LEU A 290 -16.40 -5.59 13.06
N ALA A 291 -17.14 -5.17 14.08
CA ALA A 291 -16.87 -5.50 15.48
C ALA A 291 -18.13 -6.00 16.18
N ASP A 292 -18.06 -7.19 16.77
CA ASP A 292 -19.14 -7.78 17.58
C ASP A 292 -19.04 -7.30 19.03
N PHE A 293 -20.10 -6.68 19.52
CA PHE A 293 -20.25 -6.27 20.92
C PHE A 293 -21.16 -7.22 21.72
N GLY A 294 -21.59 -8.33 21.12
CA GLY A 294 -22.44 -9.35 21.71
C GLY A 294 -23.91 -9.14 21.36
N ASP A 295 -24.49 -8.01 21.74
CA ASP A 295 -25.88 -7.64 21.43
C ASP A 295 -26.02 -6.94 20.06
N GLN A 296 -24.96 -6.34 19.56
CA GLN A 296 -24.94 -5.63 18.29
C GLN A 296 -23.59 -5.76 17.57
N TYR A 297 -23.60 -5.46 16.27
CA TYR A 297 -22.40 -5.24 15.48
C TYR A 297 -22.21 -3.73 15.22
N LEU A 298 -20.98 -3.25 15.36
CA LEU A 298 -20.53 -2.01 14.75
C LEU A 298 -19.98 -2.33 13.37
N ILE A 299 -20.51 -1.65 12.35
CA ILE A 299 -20.01 -1.67 10.99
C ILE A 299 -19.42 -0.31 10.68
N GLU A 300 -18.15 -0.27 10.31
CA GLU A 300 -17.44 0.94 9.91
C GLU A 300 -17.10 0.84 8.43
N LEU A 301 -17.53 1.80 7.62
CA LEU A 301 -17.19 1.91 6.20
C LEU A 301 -16.37 3.16 5.97
N TYR A 302 -15.23 3.04 5.28
CA TYR A 302 -14.48 4.18 4.78
C TYR A 302 -14.89 4.48 3.33
N LEU A 303 -15.57 5.60 3.12
CA LEU A 303 -16.09 6.05 1.83
C LEU A 303 -15.34 7.31 1.39
N PRO A 304 -14.23 7.19 0.65
CA PRO A 304 -13.33 8.32 0.44
C PRO A 304 -13.95 9.49 -0.33
N GLY A 305 -14.89 9.19 -1.21
CA GLY A 305 -15.64 10.18 -1.97
C GLY A 305 -17.07 10.39 -1.47
N GLY A 306 -17.47 9.75 -0.38
CA GLY A 306 -18.88 9.62 0.01
C GLY A 306 -19.65 8.72 -0.96
N ALA A 307 -20.94 8.59 -0.72
CA ALA A 307 -21.85 7.77 -1.52
C ALA A 307 -23.22 8.46 -1.66
N ASP A 308 -23.86 8.29 -2.80
CA ASP A 308 -25.25 8.71 -2.98
C ASP A 308 -26.18 7.79 -2.18
N ALA A 309 -25.83 6.51 -2.06
CA ALA A 309 -26.50 5.56 -1.18
C ALA A 309 -25.56 4.44 -0.68
N VAL A 310 -25.81 3.97 0.52
CA VAL A 310 -25.21 2.78 1.15
C VAL A 310 -26.34 1.86 1.61
N PHE A 311 -26.24 0.59 1.26
CA PHE A 311 -27.14 -0.46 1.73
C PHE A 311 -26.33 -1.53 2.45
N LEU A 312 -26.80 -1.99 3.61
CA LEU A 312 -26.24 -3.14 4.30
C LEU A 312 -27.28 -4.24 4.32
N ASP A 313 -26.91 -5.38 3.74
CA ASP A 313 -27.78 -6.51 3.51
C ASP A 313 -27.16 -7.78 4.08
N LEU A 314 -28.02 -8.72 4.43
CA LEU A 314 -27.66 -10.02 4.96
C LEU A 314 -27.86 -11.09 3.89
N TYR A 315 -26.86 -11.94 3.70
CA TYR A 315 -26.91 -13.08 2.79
C TYR A 315 -26.57 -14.38 3.50
N THR A 316 -27.12 -15.49 3.05
CA THR A 316 -26.65 -16.82 3.47
C THR A 316 -25.23 -17.08 2.97
N LEU A 317 -24.56 -18.11 3.50
CA LEU A 317 -23.20 -18.48 3.07
C LEU A 317 -23.12 -18.99 1.61
N ASP A 318 -24.24 -19.37 1.01
CA ASP A 318 -24.40 -19.67 -0.42
C ASP A 318 -24.93 -18.45 -1.22
N VAL A 319 -24.82 -17.25 -0.64
CA VAL A 319 -25.10 -15.94 -1.25
C VAL A 319 -26.55 -15.80 -1.72
N GLN A 320 -27.51 -16.31 -0.94
CA GLN A 320 -28.93 -16.02 -1.11
C GLN A 320 -29.34 -14.84 -0.21
N PRO A 321 -30.14 -13.88 -0.71
CA PRO A 321 -30.55 -12.73 0.10
C PRO A 321 -31.43 -13.18 1.26
N VAL A 322 -31.20 -12.60 2.44
CA VAL A 322 -31.95 -12.88 3.67
C VAL A 322 -32.75 -11.65 4.10
N ALA A 323 -32.08 -10.51 4.25
CA ALA A 323 -32.72 -9.29 4.74
C ALA A 323 -31.94 -8.04 4.33
N GLU A 324 -32.66 -6.96 4.09
CA GLU A 324 -32.13 -5.59 4.01
C GLU A 324 -32.12 -5.02 5.44
N LEU A 325 -30.99 -4.45 5.86
CA LEU A 325 -30.80 -4.03 7.26
C LEU A 325 -30.79 -2.52 7.39
N ILE A 326 -29.94 -1.86 6.60
CA ILE A 326 -29.71 -0.42 6.69
C ILE A 326 -29.71 0.16 5.28
N GLU A 327 -30.41 1.29 5.12
CA GLU A 327 -30.34 2.14 3.94
C GLU A 327 -29.96 3.54 4.40
N ASP A 328 -28.89 4.10 3.82
CA ASP A 328 -28.43 5.45 4.11
C ASP A 328 -28.16 6.21 2.81
N TYR A 329 -28.59 7.46 2.73
CA TYR A 329 -28.59 8.25 1.50
C TYR A 329 -27.81 9.54 1.69
N ASN A 330 -27.06 9.95 0.67
CA ASN A 330 -26.18 11.12 0.69
C ASN A 330 -25.11 11.03 1.78
N VAL A 331 -24.47 9.87 1.89
CA VAL A 331 -23.42 9.59 2.87
C VAL A 331 -22.19 10.45 2.55
N PRO A 332 -21.72 11.31 3.48
CA PRO A 332 -20.60 12.18 3.21
C PRO A 332 -19.29 11.40 3.05
N ALA A 333 -18.28 12.06 2.47
CA ALA A 333 -16.94 11.51 2.39
C ALA A 333 -16.33 11.32 3.79
N GLY A 334 -15.69 10.19 4.02
CA GLY A 334 -15.05 9.85 5.30
C GLY A 334 -15.52 8.49 5.84
N TYR A 335 -15.45 8.35 7.15
CA TYR A 335 -15.97 7.17 7.86
C TYR A 335 -17.46 7.30 8.10
N ALA A 336 -18.19 6.23 7.80
CA ALA A 336 -19.59 6.04 8.16
C ALA A 336 -19.68 4.86 9.14
N GLU A 337 -20.34 5.09 10.26
CA GLU A 337 -20.54 4.08 11.30
C GLU A 337 -22.01 3.70 11.38
N TYR A 338 -22.26 2.39 11.45
CA TYR A 338 -23.58 1.82 11.57
C TYR A 338 -23.60 0.81 12.71
N TYR A 339 -24.70 0.79 13.46
CA TYR A 339 -24.93 -0.17 14.53
C TYR A 339 -26.09 -1.07 14.15
N TRP A 340 -25.86 -2.38 14.14
CA TRP A 340 -26.86 -3.37 13.80
C TRP A 340 -27.14 -4.29 14.98
N ASP A 341 -28.39 -4.30 15.44
CA ASP A 341 -28.86 -5.02 16.64
C ASP A 341 -29.25 -6.49 16.37
N LYS A 342 -28.76 -7.07 15.27
CA LYS A 342 -29.05 -8.45 14.84
C LYS A 342 -30.53 -8.70 14.48
N THR A 343 -31.30 -7.64 14.22
CA THR A 343 -32.69 -7.72 13.76
C THR A 343 -32.86 -7.22 12.33
N ALA A 344 -33.96 -7.59 11.68
CA ALA A 344 -34.37 -7.03 10.40
C ALA A 344 -35.81 -6.54 10.50
N SER A 345 -36.04 -5.26 10.16
CA SER A 345 -37.38 -4.64 10.29
C SER A 345 -38.02 -4.82 11.69
N GLY A 346 -37.20 -4.83 12.74
CA GLY A 346 -37.63 -5.04 14.13
C GLY A 346 -38.06 -6.47 14.47
N GLN A 347 -37.74 -7.45 13.62
CA GLN A 347 -37.96 -8.87 13.89
C GLN A 347 -36.65 -9.62 14.11
N GLU A 348 -36.67 -10.59 15.02
CA GLU A 348 -35.56 -11.52 15.21
C GLU A 348 -35.33 -12.32 13.93
N LEU A 349 -34.06 -12.40 13.53
CA LEU A 349 -33.64 -13.25 12.43
C LEU A 349 -33.45 -14.68 12.92
N PRO A 350 -33.59 -15.69 12.03
CA PRO A 350 -33.25 -17.06 12.40
C PRO A 350 -31.80 -17.15 12.91
N PRO A 351 -31.54 -17.97 13.96
CA PRO A 351 -30.17 -18.20 14.41
C PRO A 351 -29.33 -18.80 13.28
N GLY A 352 -28.12 -18.26 13.09
CA GLY A 352 -27.27 -18.69 12.00
C GLY A 352 -26.06 -17.78 11.75
N THR A 353 -25.20 -18.25 10.86
CA THR A 353 -24.06 -17.47 10.33
C THR A 353 -24.42 -16.98 8.94
N TYR A 354 -24.15 -15.70 8.69
CA TYR A 354 -24.52 -15.00 7.47
C TYR A 354 -23.37 -14.13 6.98
N TYR A 355 -23.38 -13.77 5.71
CA TYR A 355 -22.53 -12.69 5.20
C TYR A 355 -23.22 -11.35 5.38
N MET A 356 -22.48 -10.38 5.91
CA MET A 356 -22.84 -8.96 5.82
C MET A 356 -22.30 -8.39 4.51
N VAL A 357 -23.16 -7.81 3.69
CA VAL A 357 -22.80 -7.26 2.38
C VAL A 357 -23.14 -5.78 2.32
N ALA A 358 -22.18 -4.95 1.90
CA ALA A 358 -22.40 -3.54 1.64
C ALA A 358 -22.55 -3.27 0.15
N PHE A 359 -23.64 -2.60 -0.24
CA PHE A 359 -23.79 -2.03 -1.58
C PHE A 359 -23.65 -0.52 -1.53
N ILE A 360 -22.80 0.03 -2.40
CA ILE A 360 -22.46 1.46 -2.41
C ILE A 360 -22.70 2.00 -3.79
N TYR A 361 -23.44 3.12 -3.86
CA TYR A 361 -23.82 3.77 -5.10
C TYR A 361 -23.27 5.19 -5.15
N LYS A 362 -22.71 5.59 -6.30
CA LYS A 362 -22.26 6.95 -6.55
C LYS A 362 -22.29 7.29 -8.04
N GLY A 363 -23.17 8.19 -8.43
CA GLY A 363 -23.49 8.48 -9.83
C GLY A 363 -23.92 7.19 -10.55
N ASP A 364 -23.28 6.88 -11.67
CA ASP A 364 -23.55 5.66 -12.44
C ASP A 364 -22.80 4.42 -11.92
N ARG A 365 -22.02 4.56 -10.83
CA ARG A 365 -21.22 3.47 -10.26
C ARG A 365 -21.98 2.78 -9.12
N ALA A 366 -21.87 1.45 -9.09
CA ALA A 366 -22.38 0.60 -8.03
C ALA A 366 -21.36 -0.49 -7.69
N GLU A 367 -21.12 -0.72 -6.40
CA GLU A 367 -20.22 -1.76 -5.91
C GLU A 367 -20.86 -2.57 -4.79
N GLY A 368 -20.55 -3.87 -4.73
CA GLY A 368 -20.98 -4.78 -3.67
C GLY A 368 -19.77 -5.43 -3.00
N TRP A 369 -19.73 -5.40 -1.68
CA TRP A 369 -18.61 -5.89 -0.88
C TRP A 369 -19.12 -6.83 0.21
N ILE A 370 -18.63 -8.08 0.24
CA ILE A 370 -18.79 -8.94 1.41
C ILE A 370 -17.84 -8.39 2.48
N LEU A 371 -18.39 -7.94 3.60
CA LEU A 371 -17.61 -7.33 4.68
C LEU A 371 -16.95 -8.42 5.53
N ASP A 372 -17.76 -9.28 6.14
CA ASP A 372 -17.34 -10.45 6.91
C ASP A 372 -18.54 -11.37 7.21
N GLU A 373 -18.28 -12.50 7.86
CA GLU A 373 -19.29 -13.34 8.48
C GLU A 373 -19.82 -12.71 9.79
N VAL A 374 -21.14 -12.76 9.99
CA VAL A 374 -21.83 -12.32 11.21
C VAL A 374 -22.67 -13.44 11.79
N VAL A 375 -22.81 -13.45 13.12
CA VAL A 375 -23.54 -14.48 13.86
C VAL A 375 -24.78 -13.88 14.51
N VAL A 376 -25.94 -14.43 14.14
CA VAL A 376 -27.21 -14.22 14.84
C VAL A 376 -27.37 -15.38 15.86
N PRO A 377 -27.41 -15.08 17.17
CA PRO A 377 -27.33 -16.08 18.24
C PRO A 377 -28.57 -16.98 18.38
#